data_AF-A0A7V2NM72-F1
#
_entry.id   AF-A0A7V2NM72-F1
#
_cell.length_a   1.000
_cell.length_b   1.000
_cell.length_c   1.000
_cell.angle_alpha   90.00
_cell.angle_beta   90.00
_cell.angle_gamma   90.00
#
_symmetry.space_group_name_H-M   'P 1'
#
loop_
_entity.id
_entity.type
_entity.pdbx_description
1 polymer ?
#
loop_
_entity_poly.entity_id
_entity_poly.type
_entity_poly.pdbx_seq_one_letter_code
_entity_poly.pdbx_strand_id
1 'polypeptide(L)'
;MKKIILTLITVIFIILMASSAAMAITEANLFFAAMPANAQNKDIVKTAKEVEALRTAIIRKRIELRTVNHNMEKSSREIIFIYQKLTDAQNKLKKQREITNRRIREIYENSYNNKFIVYMLASNHLSDFWKRILFLNRVNQLDRRLLAKNKIYLDRVKHYKKEIADRKQAQVDTRQNITEQLIDMRRDYETKQFYLVALRLETKSHEQQRHVSNISLNSTDNL
;
A
#
# COMPACT_ATOMS: atom_id res chain seq x y z
N MET A 1 18.92 -4.29 -15.76
CA MET A 1 18.56 -2.90 -15.40
C MET A 1 17.21 -2.46 -16.00
N LYS A 2 16.99 -2.54 -17.32
CA LYS A 2 15.70 -2.14 -17.96
C LYS A 2 14.44 -2.75 -17.32
N LYS A 3 14.42 -4.06 -17.01
CA LYS A 3 13.24 -4.72 -16.39
C LYS A 3 12.91 -4.20 -14.98
N ILE A 4 13.91 -3.81 -14.19
CA ILE A 4 13.72 -3.32 -12.82
C ILE A 4 13.17 -1.89 -12.83
N ILE A 5 13.67 -1.05 -13.74
CA ILE A 5 13.19 0.32 -13.97
C ILE A 5 11.75 0.30 -14.48
N LEU A 6 11.42 -0.64 -15.39
CA LEU A 6 10.06 -0.80 -15.92
C LEU A 6 9.06 -1.21 -14.83
N THR A 7 9.44 -2.14 -13.93
CA THR A 7 8.60 -2.53 -12.78
C THR A 7 8.48 -1.44 -11.71
N LEU A 8 9.48 -0.57 -11.59
CA LEU A 8 9.45 0.60 -10.71
C LEU A 8 8.42 1.62 -11.19
N ILE A 9 8.41 1.89 -12.50
CA ILE A 9 7.50 2.83 -13.14
C ILE A 9 6.06 2.30 -13.06
N THR A 10 5.81 1.02 -13.33
CA THR A 10 4.44 0.47 -13.29
C THR A 10 3.83 0.44 -11.89
N VAL A 11 4.62 0.15 -10.84
CA VAL A 11 4.13 0.16 -9.45
C VAL A 11 3.76 1.57 -9.00
N ILE A 12 4.56 2.58 -9.37
CA ILE A 12 4.25 3.99 -9.10
C ILE A 12 2.98 4.41 -9.89
N PHE A 13 2.88 3.98 -11.15
CA PHE A 13 1.76 4.32 -12.03
C PHE A 13 0.42 3.71 -11.58
N ILE A 14 0.41 2.47 -11.08
CA ILE A 14 -0.81 1.82 -10.55
C ILE A 14 -1.30 2.49 -9.25
N ILE A 15 -0.38 3.01 -8.43
CA ILE A 15 -0.73 3.73 -7.20
C ILE A 15 -1.32 5.12 -7.54
N LEU A 16 -0.77 5.82 -8.55
CA LEU A 16 -1.23 7.15 -8.96
C LEU A 16 -2.53 7.17 -9.79
N MET A 17 -2.74 6.23 -10.71
CA MET A 17 -3.83 6.28 -11.71
C MET A 17 -5.24 5.98 -11.15
N ALA A 18 -5.37 5.42 -9.95
CA ALA A 18 -6.69 5.20 -9.33
C ALA A 18 -7.32 6.49 -8.76
N SER A 19 -6.64 7.63 -8.89
CA SER A 19 -7.07 8.91 -8.29
C SER A 19 -8.16 9.64 -9.08
N SER A 20 -8.42 9.28 -10.34
CA SER A 20 -9.32 10.06 -11.21
C SER A 20 -10.81 9.76 -10.99
N ALA A 21 -11.18 8.57 -10.52
CA ALA A 21 -12.59 8.21 -10.36
C ALA A 21 -13.23 8.75 -9.06
N ALA A 22 -12.44 9.03 -8.03
CA ALA A 22 -12.95 9.51 -6.73
C ALA A 22 -13.01 11.05 -6.61
N MET A 23 -12.44 11.79 -7.57
CA MET A 23 -12.30 13.25 -7.49
C MET A 23 -13.38 14.05 -8.23
N ALA A 24 -14.25 13.42 -9.02
CA ALA A 24 -15.37 14.11 -9.65
C ALA A 24 -16.58 14.15 -8.72
N ILE A 25 -16.57 15.08 -7.77
CA ILE A 25 -17.81 15.77 -7.39
C ILE A 25 -17.69 17.15 -8.02
N THR A 26 -18.05 17.19 -9.30
CA THR A 26 -18.52 18.40 -9.95
C THR A 26 -19.57 19.05 -9.06
N GLU A 27 -19.51 20.38 -9.05
CA GLU A 27 -20.26 21.33 -8.24
C GLU A 27 -21.79 21.31 -8.46
N ALA A 28 -22.41 20.14 -8.66
CA ALA A 28 -23.85 20.00 -8.86
C ALA A 28 -24.69 20.21 -7.58
N ASN A 29 -24.06 20.35 -6.41
CA ASN A 29 -24.76 20.56 -5.13
C ASN A 29 -24.98 22.03 -4.75
N LEU A 30 -24.70 22.98 -5.64
CA LEU A 30 -24.92 24.41 -5.39
C LEU A 30 -26.38 24.87 -5.57
N PHE A 31 -27.32 23.99 -5.96
CA PHE A 31 -28.69 24.43 -6.30
C PHE A 31 -29.75 24.36 -5.18
N PHE A 32 -29.43 23.91 -3.96
CA PHE A 32 -30.48 23.75 -2.92
C PHE A 32 -30.21 24.43 -1.58
N ALA A 33 -29.17 25.26 -1.51
CA ALA A 33 -28.92 26.12 -0.35
C ALA A 33 -29.76 27.40 -0.45
N ALA A 34 -31.04 27.32 -0.09
CA ALA A 34 -31.83 28.38 0.55
C ALA A 34 -33.34 28.08 0.49
N MET A 35 -33.83 27.18 1.35
CA MET A 35 -35.20 27.29 1.86
C MET A 35 -35.12 27.23 3.38
N PRO A 36 -35.69 28.22 4.10
CA PRO A 36 -35.61 28.26 5.55
C PRO A 36 -36.29 27.01 6.12
N ALA A 37 -35.57 26.28 6.98
CA ALA A 37 -36.18 25.22 7.76
C ALA A 37 -37.21 25.86 8.70
N ASN A 38 -38.47 25.43 8.64
CA ASN A 38 -39.41 25.76 9.70
C ASN A 38 -38.87 25.12 11.00
N ALA A 39 -38.58 25.93 12.01
CA ALA A 39 -37.93 25.47 13.25
C ALA A 39 -38.81 24.53 14.11
N GLN A 40 -40.00 24.14 13.63
CA GLN A 40 -41.00 23.37 14.38
C GLN A 40 -40.99 21.86 14.05
N ASN A 41 -40.50 21.41 12.89
CA ASN A 41 -40.47 19.98 12.58
C ASN A 41 -39.20 19.31 13.13
N LYS A 42 -39.36 18.55 14.23
CA LYS A 42 -38.28 17.83 14.91
C LYS A 42 -37.49 16.88 13.98
N ASP A 43 -38.15 16.25 13.02
CA ASP A 43 -37.52 15.30 12.10
C ASP A 43 -36.66 16.00 11.04
N ILE A 44 -37.08 17.19 10.58
CA ILE A 44 -36.27 18.04 9.68
C ILE A 44 -35.01 18.50 10.41
N VAL A 45 -35.15 18.98 11.65
CA VAL A 45 -34.00 19.45 12.45
C VAL A 45 -33.04 18.30 12.75
N LYS A 46 -33.56 17.12 13.13
CA LYS A 46 -32.75 15.93 13.39
C LYS A 46 -32.00 15.48 12.14
N THR A 47 -32.70 15.30 11.02
CA THR A 47 -32.11 14.85 9.76
C THR A 47 -31.07 15.84 9.24
N ALA A 48 -31.33 17.16 9.36
CA ALA A 48 -30.34 18.19 8.99
C ALA A 48 -29.06 18.12 9.84
N LYS A 49 -29.18 17.85 11.14
CA LYS A 49 -28.00 17.64 12.01
C LYS A 49 -27.21 16.39 11.62
N GLU A 50 -27.89 15.29 11.31
CA GLU A 50 -27.24 14.04 10.84
C GLU A 50 -26.49 14.25 9.52
N VAL A 51 -27.11 14.99 8.59
CA VAL A 51 -26.50 15.38 7.31
C VAL A 51 -25.23 16.21 7.50
N GLU A 52 -25.25 17.23 8.36
CA GLU A 52 -24.07 18.06 8.64
C GLU A 52 -22.97 17.28 9.39
N ALA A 53 -23.37 16.36 10.28
CA ALA A 53 -22.43 15.45 10.94
C ALA A 53 -21.72 14.54 9.92
N LEU A 54 -22.47 13.94 8.99
CA LEU A 54 -21.92 13.13 7.90
C LEU A 54 -21.01 13.94 6.99
N ARG A 55 -21.41 15.16 6.60
CA ARG A 55 -20.58 16.06 5.80
C ARG A 55 -19.23 16.31 6.48
N THR A 56 -19.25 16.64 7.77
CA THR A 56 -18.05 16.87 8.57
C THR A 56 -17.18 15.61 8.65
N ALA A 57 -17.80 14.45 8.87
CA ALA A 57 -17.10 13.17 8.92
C ALA A 57 -16.45 12.82 7.56
N ILE A 58 -17.14 13.04 6.44
CA ILE A 58 -16.60 12.85 5.08
C ILE A 58 -15.39 13.75 4.85
N ILE A 59 -15.45 15.03 5.26
CA ILE A 59 -14.31 15.95 5.13
C ILE A 59 -13.11 15.44 5.93
N ARG A 60 -13.30 15.05 7.19
CA ARG A 60 -12.22 14.48 8.03
C ARG A 60 -11.61 13.24 7.40
N LYS A 61 -12.45 12.31 6.92
CA LYS A 61 -12.01 11.06 6.29
C LYS A 61 -11.26 11.31 4.97
N ARG A 62 -11.62 12.36 4.21
CA ARG A 62 -10.84 12.80 3.03
C ARG A 62 -9.48 13.38 3.40
N ILE A 63 -9.40 14.14 4.50
CA ILE A 63 -8.11 14.64 5.00
C ILE A 63 -7.24 13.45 5.42
N GLU A 64 -7.80 12.48 6.13
CA GLU A 64 -7.12 11.23 6.50
C GLU A 64 -6.59 10.50 5.25
N LEU A 65 -7.41 10.34 4.20
CA LEU A 65 -6.97 9.75 2.93
C LEU A 65 -5.81 10.51 2.30
N ARG A 66 -5.82 11.85 2.30
CA ARG A 66 -4.70 12.66 1.78
C ARG A 66 -3.43 12.45 2.60
N THR A 67 -3.53 12.45 3.93
CA THR A 67 -2.39 12.19 4.83
C THR A 67 -1.82 10.79 4.60
N VAL A 68 -2.69 9.78 4.46
CA VAL A 68 -2.29 8.41 4.15
C VAL A 68 -1.60 8.34 2.79
N ASN A 69 -2.15 8.98 1.76
CA ASN A 69 -1.51 9.03 0.43
C ASN A 69 -0.13 9.71 0.49
N HIS A 70 0.03 10.80 1.23
CA HIS A 70 1.32 11.46 1.41
C HIS A 70 2.33 10.53 2.12
N ASN A 71 1.89 9.82 3.17
CA ASN A 71 2.72 8.83 3.84
C ASN A 71 3.09 7.65 2.92
N MET A 72 2.18 7.25 2.01
CA MET A 72 2.44 6.24 1.00
C MET A 72 3.51 6.67 -0.01
N GLU A 73 3.57 7.94 -0.40
CA GLU A 73 4.65 8.46 -1.24
C GLU A 73 6.01 8.38 -0.53
N LYS A 74 6.06 8.73 0.76
CA LYS A 74 7.28 8.58 1.57
C LYS A 74 7.72 7.12 1.66
N SER A 75 6.81 6.22 2.01
CA SER A 75 7.07 4.78 2.05
C SER A 75 7.44 4.22 0.67
N SER A 76 6.90 4.77 -0.43
CA SER A 76 7.30 4.39 -1.78
C SER A 76 8.79 4.71 -2.02
N ARG A 77 9.28 5.88 -1.61
CA ARG A 77 10.72 6.21 -1.69
C ARG A 77 11.59 5.23 -0.89
N GLU A 78 11.14 4.84 0.30
CA GLU A 78 11.83 3.81 1.11
C GLU A 78 11.86 2.46 0.38
N ILE A 79 10.75 2.05 -0.24
CA ILE A 79 10.67 0.83 -1.06
C ILE A 79 11.69 0.89 -2.21
N ILE A 80 11.84 2.02 -2.90
CA ILE A 80 12.85 2.21 -3.96
C ILE A 80 14.26 1.95 -3.41
N PHE A 81 14.57 2.49 -2.24
CA PHE A 81 15.86 2.28 -1.59
C PHE A 81 16.08 0.80 -1.19
N ILE A 82 15.04 0.11 -0.70
CA ILE A 82 15.10 -1.32 -0.41
C ILE A 82 15.32 -2.13 -1.70
N TYR A 83 14.72 -1.73 -2.83
CA TYR A 83 14.96 -2.36 -4.14
C TYR A 83 16.42 -2.21 -4.62
N GLN A 84 17.04 -1.07 -4.37
CA GLN A 84 18.47 -0.88 -4.66
C GLN A 84 19.32 -1.85 -3.84
N LYS A 85 19.07 -1.91 -2.52
CA LYS A 85 19.74 -2.87 -1.61
C LYS A 85 19.52 -4.32 -2.03
N LEU A 86 18.30 -4.68 -2.46
CA LEU A 86 17.97 -5.99 -2.98
C LEU A 86 18.79 -6.31 -4.24
N THR A 87 18.87 -5.37 -5.18
CA THR A 87 19.63 -5.52 -6.42
C THR A 87 21.11 -5.75 -6.13
N ASP A 88 21.68 -4.97 -5.21
CA ASP A 88 23.07 -5.12 -4.78
C ASP A 88 23.32 -6.46 -4.10
N ALA A 89 22.41 -6.88 -3.21
CA ALA A 89 22.50 -8.18 -2.54
C ALA A 89 22.40 -9.34 -3.53
N GLN A 90 21.53 -9.24 -4.54
CA GLN A 90 21.40 -10.23 -5.61
C GLN A 90 22.66 -10.31 -6.47
N ASN A 91 23.26 -9.16 -6.83
CA ASN A 91 24.51 -9.11 -7.57
C ASN A 91 25.66 -9.72 -6.78
N LYS A 92 25.77 -9.40 -5.48
CA LYS A 92 26.76 -10.01 -4.58
C LYS A 92 26.56 -11.51 -4.43
N LEU A 93 25.32 -11.97 -4.24
CA LEU A 93 24.98 -13.39 -4.17
C LEU A 93 25.34 -14.12 -5.47
N LYS A 94 25.03 -13.54 -6.64
CA LYS A 94 25.36 -14.12 -7.94
C LYS A 94 26.86 -14.31 -8.10
N LYS A 95 27.65 -13.24 -7.90
CA LYS A 95 29.12 -13.30 -7.96
C LYS A 95 29.66 -14.34 -6.99
N GLN A 96 29.13 -14.36 -5.76
CA GLN A 96 29.61 -15.27 -4.74
C GLN A 96 29.27 -16.74 -5.05
N ARG A 97 28.08 -17.02 -5.60
CA ARG A 97 27.69 -18.34 -6.10
C ARG A 97 28.55 -18.79 -7.27
N GLU A 98 28.86 -17.92 -8.22
CA GLU A 98 29.74 -18.25 -9.36
C GLU A 98 31.14 -18.68 -8.88
N ILE A 99 31.72 -17.92 -7.93
CA ILE A 99 33.02 -18.29 -7.31
C ILE A 99 32.90 -19.63 -6.58
N THR A 100 31.84 -19.82 -5.82
CA THR A 100 31.61 -21.06 -5.05
C THR A 100 31.49 -22.26 -5.98
N ASN A 101 30.68 -22.15 -7.03
CA ASN A 101 30.44 -23.21 -7.99
C ASN A 101 31.69 -23.56 -8.79
N ARG A 102 32.49 -22.55 -9.20
CA ARG A 102 33.78 -22.80 -9.86
C ARG A 102 34.72 -23.57 -8.94
N ARG A 103 34.85 -23.18 -7.68
CA ARG A 103 35.71 -23.86 -6.70
C ARG A 103 35.23 -25.28 -6.41
N ILE A 104 33.92 -25.50 -6.24
CA ILE A 104 33.35 -26.84 -6.07
C ILE A 104 33.67 -27.71 -7.29
N ARG A 105 33.50 -27.18 -8.51
CA ARG A 105 33.83 -27.89 -9.74
C ARG A 105 35.31 -28.26 -9.80
N GLU A 106 36.21 -27.31 -9.57
CA GLU A 106 37.66 -27.56 -9.55
C GLU A 106 38.05 -28.59 -8.48
N ILE A 107 37.44 -28.55 -7.30
CA ILE A 107 37.65 -29.57 -6.26
C ILE A 107 37.19 -30.94 -6.76
N TYR A 108 36.01 -31.03 -7.38
CA TYR A 108 35.45 -32.30 -7.86
C TYR A 108 36.30 -32.89 -9.00
N GLU A 109 36.64 -32.09 -10.01
CA GLU A 109 37.45 -32.49 -11.18
C GLU A 109 38.88 -32.92 -10.77
N ASN A 110 39.46 -32.26 -9.77
CA ASN A 110 40.80 -32.60 -9.27
C ASN A 110 40.81 -33.72 -8.22
N SER A 111 39.73 -33.89 -7.45
CA SER A 111 39.60 -34.99 -6.48
C SER A 111 39.35 -36.33 -7.18
N TYR A 112 38.56 -36.34 -8.26
CA TYR A 112 38.29 -37.56 -9.03
C TYR A 112 39.54 -38.18 -9.66
N ASN A 113 40.57 -37.37 -9.92
CA ASN A 113 41.82 -37.81 -10.53
C ASN A 113 42.93 -38.16 -9.52
N ASN A 114 42.65 -38.25 -8.21
CA ASN A 114 43.64 -38.44 -7.14
C ASN A 114 44.80 -37.41 -7.12
N LYS A 115 44.76 -36.38 -7.97
CA LYS A 115 45.82 -35.37 -8.13
C LYS A 115 46.14 -34.65 -6.84
N PHE A 116 45.14 -34.51 -5.97
CA PHE A 116 45.29 -33.86 -4.68
C PHE A 116 46.13 -34.68 -3.68
N ILE A 117 45.92 -35.99 -3.63
CA ILE A 117 46.70 -36.92 -2.79
C ILE A 117 48.10 -37.07 -3.38
N VAL A 118 48.21 -37.20 -4.70
CA VAL A 118 49.50 -37.27 -5.41
C VAL A 118 50.32 -36.00 -5.21
N TYR A 119 49.70 -34.82 -5.29
CA TYR A 119 50.36 -33.54 -4.98
C TYR A 119 50.82 -33.47 -3.53
N MET A 120 50.05 -33.98 -2.57
CA MET A 120 50.48 -34.02 -1.17
C MET A 120 51.68 -34.95 -0.98
N LEU A 121 51.65 -36.15 -1.57
CA LEU A 121 52.70 -37.16 -1.43
C LEU A 121 53.97 -36.86 -2.24
N ALA A 122 53.88 -36.04 -3.29
CA ALA A 122 55.03 -35.58 -4.08
C ALA A 122 55.83 -34.45 -3.39
N SER A 123 55.74 -34.30 -2.06
CA SER A 123 56.51 -33.31 -1.30
C SER A 123 57.95 -33.78 -1.09
N ASN A 124 58.93 -32.91 -1.32
CA ASN A 124 60.36 -33.25 -1.26
C ASN A 124 60.86 -33.58 0.17
N HIS A 125 60.13 -33.16 1.22
CA HIS A 125 60.47 -33.39 2.63
C HIS A 125 59.27 -33.12 3.55
N LEU A 126 59.29 -33.68 4.77
CA LEU A 126 58.18 -33.61 5.74
C LEU A 126 57.72 -32.17 6.05
N SER A 127 58.65 -31.21 6.06
CA SER A 127 58.34 -29.78 6.24
C SER A 127 57.49 -29.20 5.10
N ASP A 128 57.69 -29.66 3.86
CA ASP A 128 56.91 -29.23 2.70
C ASP A 128 55.51 -29.87 2.71
N PHE A 129 55.43 -31.15 3.10
CA PHE A 129 54.17 -31.82 3.37
C PHE A 129 53.30 -31.06 4.39
N TRP A 130 53.90 -30.67 5.54
CA TRP A 130 53.22 -29.89 6.57
C TRP A 130 52.76 -28.51 6.07
N LYS A 131 53.58 -27.81 5.29
CA LYS A 131 53.20 -26.53 4.67
C LYS A 131 52.00 -26.69 3.72
N ARG A 132 51.98 -27.75 2.91
CA ARG A 132 50.84 -28.07 2.02
C ARG A 132 49.57 -28.37 2.83
N ILE A 133 49.65 -29.15 3.92
CA ILE A 133 48.50 -29.38 4.84
C ILE A 133 47.97 -28.07 5.44
N LEU A 134 48.86 -27.21 5.96
CA LEU A 134 48.47 -25.93 6.56
C LEU A 134 47.79 -25.01 5.53
N PHE A 135 48.29 -25.01 4.30
CA PHE A 135 47.67 -24.29 3.18
C PHE A 135 46.26 -24.81 2.90
N LEU A 136 46.06 -26.14 2.84
CA LEU A 136 44.74 -26.74 2.61
C LEU A 136 43.75 -26.41 3.72
N ASN A 137 44.18 -26.45 4.98
CA ASN A 137 43.35 -26.04 6.11
C ASN A 137 42.93 -24.58 5.98
N ARG A 138 43.83 -23.69 5.55
CA ARG A 138 43.51 -22.27 5.30
C ARG A 138 42.52 -22.11 4.15
N VAL A 139 42.67 -22.85 3.05
CA VAL A 139 41.72 -22.88 1.92
C VAL A 139 40.34 -23.32 2.39
N ASN A 140 40.26 -24.40 3.17
CA ASN A 140 39.00 -24.95 3.69
C ASN A 140 38.29 -23.95 4.63
N GLN A 141 39.05 -23.24 5.47
CA GLN A 141 38.51 -22.14 6.29
C GLN A 141 37.96 -20.99 5.44
N LEU A 142 38.65 -20.62 4.36
CA LEU A 142 38.17 -19.60 3.42
C LEU A 142 36.88 -20.04 2.73
N ASP A 143 36.77 -21.31 2.33
CA ASP A 143 35.57 -21.86 1.70
C ASP A 143 34.37 -21.90 2.65
N ARG A 144 34.58 -22.25 3.93
CA ARG A 144 33.54 -22.14 4.95
C ARG A 144 33.06 -20.69 5.13
N ARG A 145 33.97 -19.73 5.17
CA ARG A 145 33.62 -18.28 5.23
C ARG A 145 32.87 -17.83 3.98
N LEU A 146 33.24 -18.34 2.81
CA LEU A 146 32.61 -18.06 1.53
C LEU A 146 31.15 -18.56 1.49
N LEU A 147 30.90 -19.79 1.96
CA LEU A 147 29.56 -20.35 2.11
C LEU A 147 28.72 -19.58 3.15
N ALA A 148 29.32 -19.18 4.27
CA ALA A 148 28.64 -18.34 5.27
C ALA A 148 28.21 -16.99 4.66
N LYS A 149 29.07 -16.33 3.86
CA LYS A 149 28.73 -15.10 3.13
C LYS A 149 27.58 -15.31 2.14
N ASN A 150 27.55 -16.44 1.42
CA ASN A 150 26.42 -16.78 0.53
C ASN A 150 25.09 -16.86 1.29
N LYS A 151 25.09 -17.56 2.44
CA LYS A 151 23.90 -17.68 3.28
C LYS A 151 23.39 -16.30 3.73
N ILE A 152 24.29 -15.45 4.23
CA ILE A 152 23.97 -14.08 4.63
C ILE A 152 23.34 -13.28 3.47
N TYR A 153 23.90 -13.35 2.26
CA TYR A 153 23.31 -12.63 1.11
C TYR A 153 21.95 -13.19 0.70
N LEU A 154 21.76 -14.51 0.75
CA LEU A 154 20.48 -15.14 0.48
C LEU A 154 19.41 -14.71 1.49
N ASP A 155 19.75 -14.67 2.78
CA ASP A 155 18.85 -14.24 3.84
C ASP A 155 18.47 -12.76 3.67
N ARG A 156 19.43 -11.88 3.32
CA ARG A 156 19.14 -10.48 2.97
C ARG A 156 18.19 -10.35 1.79
N VAL A 157 18.40 -11.12 0.73
CA VAL A 157 17.51 -11.12 -0.45
C VAL A 157 16.09 -11.54 -0.07
N LYS A 158 15.95 -12.59 0.75
CA LYS A 158 14.64 -13.03 1.26
C LYS A 158 13.98 -11.96 2.12
N HIS A 159 14.73 -11.37 3.05
CA HIS A 159 14.27 -10.30 3.93
C HIS A 159 13.74 -9.11 3.13
N TYR A 160 14.53 -8.55 2.20
CA TYR A 160 14.10 -7.38 1.43
C TYR A 160 12.90 -7.67 0.52
N LYS A 161 12.81 -8.87 -0.06
CA LYS A 161 11.63 -9.28 -0.84
C LYS A 161 10.36 -9.30 0.02
N LYS A 162 10.46 -9.88 1.22
CA LYS A 162 9.35 -9.93 2.16
C LYS A 162 8.95 -8.53 2.61
N GLU A 163 9.91 -7.72 3.03
CA GLU A 163 9.66 -6.35 3.50
C GLU A 163 8.96 -5.49 2.43
N ILE A 164 9.36 -5.61 1.16
CA ILE A 164 8.69 -4.91 0.06
C ILE A 164 7.25 -5.40 -0.12
N ALA A 165 7.01 -6.71 -0.05
CA ALA A 165 5.68 -7.28 -0.21
C ALA A 165 4.73 -6.83 0.92
N ASP A 166 5.19 -6.97 2.17
CA ASP A 166 4.42 -6.60 3.36
C ASP A 166 4.07 -5.10 3.36
N ARG A 167 5.04 -4.23 3.03
CA ARG A 167 4.81 -2.78 2.94
C ARG A 167 3.82 -2.42 1.83
N LYS A 168 3.91 -3.05 0.66
CA LYS A 168 2.96 -2.79 -0.44
C LYS A 168 1.55 -3.25 -0.08
N GLN A 169 1.42 -4.42 0.53
CA GLN A 169 0.12 -4.95 0.93
C GLN A 169 -0.54 -4.05 1.97
N ALA A 170 0.20 -3.66 3.01
CA ALA A 170 -0.30 -2.74 4.03
C ALA A 170 -0.78 -1.40 3.45
N GLN A 171 -0.09 -0.89 2.41
CA GLN A 171 -0.53 0.31 1.70
C GLN A 171 -1.85 0.10 0.96
N VAL A 172 -1.99 -0.99 0.21
CA VAL A 172 -3.22 -1.32 -0.51
C VAL A 172 -4.40 -1.45 0.46
N ASP A 173 -4.22 -2.24 1.53
CA ASP A 173 -5.27 -2.51 2.53
C ASP A 173 -5.73 -1.22 3.21
N THR A 174 -4.79 -0.38 3.64
CA THR A 174 -5.11 0.90 4.31
C THR A 174 -5.88 1.82 3.37
N ARG A 175 -5.45 1.94 2.10
CA ARG A 175 -6.13 2.81 1.12
C ARG A 175 -7.53 2.30 0.79
N GLN A 176 -7.66 1.00 0.58
CA GLN A 176 -8.91 0.35 0.23
C GLN A 176 -9.94 0.53 1.35
N ASN A 177 -9.56 0.24 2.60
CA ASN A 177 -10.44 0.43 3.76
C ASN A 177 -10.95 1.87 3.89
N ILE A 178 -10.08 2.88 3.75
CA ILE A 178 -10.50 4.29 3.82
C ILE A 178 -11.43 4.66 2.64
N THR A 179 -11.17 4.12 1.46
CA THR A 179 -11.97 4.38 0.26
C THR A 179 -13.35 3.75 0.36
N GLU A 180 -13.45 2.51 0.85
CA GLU A 180 -14.71 1.82 1.13
C GLU A 180 -15.54 2.60 2.15
N GLN A 181 -14.93 3.02 3.27
CA GLN A 181 -15.58 3.88 4.26
C GLN A 181 -16.10 5.19 3.64
N LEU A 182 -15.33 5.84 2.77
CA LEU A 182 -15.76 7.06 2.09
C LEU A 182 -16.94 6.84 1.14
N ILE A 183 -16.98 5.71 0.44
CA ILE A 183 -18.09 5.34 -0.45
C ILE A 183 -19.36 5.14 0.38
N ASP A 184 -19.29 4.39 1.47
CA ASP A 184 -20.44 4.12 2.32
C ASP A 184 -20.95 5.40 3.01
N MET A 185 -20.06 6.22 3.56
CA MET A 185 -20.43 7.51 4.15
C MET A 185 -21.06 8.45 3.12
N ARG A 186 -20.57 8.44 1.88
CA ARG A 186 -21.14 9.24 0.79
C ARG A 186 -22.54 8.76 0.42
N ARG A 187 -22.74 7.45 0.31
CA ARG A 187 -24.06 6.86 0.03
C ARG A 187 -25.08 7.23 1.11
N ASP A 188 -24.69 7.14 2.38
CA ASP A 188 -25.55 7.53 3.51
C ASP A 188 -25.87 9.04 3.47
N TYR A 189 -24.87 9.87 3.21
CA TYR A 189 -25.06 11.32 3.03
C TYR A 189 -26.06 11.64 1.91
N GLU A 190 -25.91 11.04 0.73
CA GLU A 190 -26.81 11.26 -0.41
C GLU A 190 -28.25 10.80 -0.10
N THR A 191 -28.39 9.66 0.58
CA THR A 191 -29.71 9.13 1.00
C THR A 191 -30.40 10.07 2.00
N LYS A 192 -29.68 10.51 3.04
CA LYS A 192 -30.24 11.43 4.05
C LYS A 192 -30.52 12.81 3.50
N GLN A 193 -29.70 13.29 2.56
CA GLN A 193 -29.98 14.54 1.85
C GLN A 193 -31.27 14.46 1.04
N PHE A 194 -31.46 13.37 0.29
CA PHE A 194 -32.70 13.16 -0.45
C PHE A 194 -33.92 13.10 0.49
N TYR A 195 -33.81 12.36 1.61
CA TYR A 195 -34.87 12.29 2.61
C TYR A 195 -35.19 13.65 3.26
N LEU A 196 -34.18 14.45 3.56
CA LEU A 196 -34.36 15.81 4.09
C LEU A 196 -35.11 16.72 3.11
N VAL A 197 -34.84 16.61 1.82
CA VAL A 197 -35.57 17.35 0.78
C VAL A 197 -37.03 16.88 0.73
N ALA A 198 -37.27 15.57 0.76
CA ALA A 198 -38.62 15.02 0.76
C ALA A 198 -39.45 15.52 1.97
N LEU A 199 -38.89 15.46 3.18
CA LEU A 199 -39.55 15.97 4.40
C LEU A 199 -39.91 17.46 4.29
N ARG A 200 -39.01 18.28 3.73
CA ARG A 200 -39.25 19.72 3.56
C ARG A 200 -40.38 19.99 2.55
N LEU A 201 -40.44 19.23 1.46
CA LEU A 201 -41.51 19.34 0.46
C LEU A 201 -42.87 18.94 1.05
N GLU A 202 -42.92 17.86 1.82
CA GLU A 202 -44.14 17.39 2.50
C GLU A 202 -44.64 18.40 3.55
N THR A 203 -43.75 18.99 4.36
CA THR A 203 -44.18 20.05 5.28
C THR A 203 -44.77 21.25 4.57
N LYS A 204 -44.20 21.63 3.41
CA LYS A 204 -44.69 22.77 2.63
C LYS A 204 -46.06 22.51 2.02
N SER A 205 -46.32 21.30 1.52
CA SER A 205 -47.63 20.94 0.98
C SER A 205 -48.70 20.93 2.08
N HIS A 206 -48.40 20.42 3.27
CA HIS A 206 -49.30 20.46 4.41
C HIS A 206 -49.59 21.88 4.93
N GLU A 207 -48.59 22.77 4.97
CA GLU A 207 -48.80 24.18 5.32
C GLU A 207 -49.70 24.89 4.29
N GLN A 208 -49.51 24.63 3.00
CA GLN A 208 -50.36 25.17 1.93
C GLN A 208 -51.81 24.66 2.04
N GLN A 209 -52.03 23.37 2.31
CA GLN A 209 -53.36 22.79 2.50
C GLN A 209 -54.08 23.37 3.72
N ARG A 210 -53.38 23.59 4.83
CA ARG A 210 -53.94 24.25 6.03
C ARG A 210 -54.37 25.68 5.75
N HIS A 211 -53.56 26.44 4.99
CA HIS A 211 -53.92 27.80 4.60
C HIS A 211 -55.17 27.84 3.72
N VAL A 212 -55.32 26.94 2.75
CA VAL A 212 -56.50 26.88 1.88
C VAL A 212 -57.76 26.46 2.67
N SER A 213 -57.64 25.49 3.58
CA SER A 213 -58.76 25.07 4.44
C SER A 213 -59.23 26.18 5.38
N ASN A 214 -58.31 26.92 6.01
CA ASN A 214 -58.65 28.04 6.89
C ASN A 214 -59.31 29.22 6.15
N ILE A 215 -58.94 29.46 4.88
CA ILE A 215 -59.61 30.46 4.04
C ILE A 215 -61.03 30.01 3.68
N SER A 216 -61.23 28.72 3.37
CA SER A 216 -62.54 28.15 3.05
C SER A 216 -63.52 28.13 4.25
N LEU A 217 -63.01 27.93 5.46
CA LEU A 217 -63.82 27.98 6.69
C LEU A 217 -64.26 29.42 7.00
N ASN A 218 -63.35 30.40 6.90
CA ASN A 218 -63.71 31.80 7.13
C ASN A 218 -64.63 32.42 6.05
N SER A 219 -64.72 31.83 4.86
CA SER A 219 -65.64 32.29 3.81
C SER A 219 -67.04 31.67 3.88
N THR A 220 -67.24 30.65 4.70
CA THR A 220 -68.56 30.01 4.90
C THR A 220 -69.34 30.56 6.09
N ASP A 221 -68.67 31.26 7.02
CA ASP A 221 -69.29 31.92 8.18
C ASP A 221 -69.74 33.37 7.93
N ASN A 222 -69.58 33.89 6.69
CA ASN A 222 -69.91 35.28 6.31
C ASN A 222 -71.09 35.39 5.30
N LEU A 223 -71.98 34.40 5.25
CA LEU A 223 -73.25 34.41 4.51
C LEU A 223 -74.42 34.25 5.48
#